data_AF-A0A3B0AHI3-F1
#
_entry.id   AF-A0A3B0AHI3-F1
#
_cell.length_a   1.000
_cell.length_b   1.000
_cell.length_c   1.000
_cell.angle_alpha   90.00
_cell.angle_beta   90.00
_cell.angle_gamma   90.00
#
_symmetry.space_group_name_H-M   'P 1'
#
loop_
_entity.id
_entity.type
_entity.pdbx_description
1 polymer ?
#
loop_
_entity_poly.entity_id
_entity_poly.type
_entity_poly.pdbx_seq_one_letter_code
_entity_poly.pdbx_strand_id
1 'polypeptide(L)'
;MWVRNGSLRELSILLWGYHLALRVHGVNERFDFDPATGPFAQWLGRTRGWSMSCGWATVIEENAGEIPPLEVFFELLDEWRASVVAEQPAVAEAGS
;
A
#
# COMPACT_ATOMS: atom_id res chain seq x y z
N MET A 1 8.43 -15.73 1.55
CA MET A 1 7.57 -14.88 2.39
C MET A 1 6.31 -15.68 2.73
N TRP A 2 5.92 -15.80 4.01
CA TRP A 2 4.81 -16.68 4.45
C TRP A 2 3.49 -15.90 4.47
N VAL A 3 2.95 -15.62 3.29
CA VAL A 3 1.52 -15.30 3.12
C VAL A 3 0.87 -16.61 2.69
N ARG A 4 -0.11 -17.12 3.45
CA ARG A 4 -0.71 -18.42 3.13
C ARG A 4 -1.38 -18.29 1.76
N ASN A 5 -1.07 -19.22 0.85
CA ASN A 5 -1.54 -19.24 -0.54
C ASN A 5 -1.23 -17.99 -1.40
N GLY A 6 -0.37 -17.07 -0.97
CA GLY A 6 -0.16 -15.81 -1.70
C GLY A 6 -1.39 -14.90 -1.74
N SER A 7 -2.33 -15.07 -0.79
CA SER A 7 -3.55 -14.26 -0.72
C SER A 7 -3.26 -12.83 -0.30
N LEU A 8 -3.65 -11.88 -1.14
CA LEU A 8 -3.43 -10.47 -0.87
C LEU A 8 -4.34 -9.96 0.24
N ARG A 9 -5.54 -10.54 0.35
CA ARG A 9 -6.44 -10.34 1.49
C ARG A 9 -5.81 -10.70 2.82
N GLU A 10 -5.07 -11.81 2.91
CA GLU A 10 -4.38 -12.18 4.16
C GLU A 10 -3.30 -11.17 4.53
N LEU A 11 -2.52 -10.70 3.55
CA LEU A 11 -1.52 -9.65 3.78
C LEU A 11 -2.17 -8.37 4.33
N SER A 12 -3.29 -7.94 3.75
CA SER A 12 -4.04 -6.77 4.23
C SER A 12 -4.49 -6.93 5.69
N ILE A 13 -5.00 -8.11 6.06
CA ILE A 13 -5.39 -8.41 7.45
C ILE A 13 -4.19 -8.34 8.40
N LEU A 14 -3.03 -8.87 8.01
CA LEU A 14 -1.81 -8.84 8.84
C LEU A 14 -1.32 -7.41 9.07
N LEU A 15 -1.27 -6.58 8.03
CA LEU A 15 -0.86 -5.18 8.11
C LEU A 15 -1.82 -4.37 8.99
N TRP A 16 -3.13 -4.58 8.84
CA TRP A 16 -4.12 -3.93 9.67
C TRP A 16 -4.04 -4.37 11.14
N GLY A 17 -3.87 -5.67 11.39
CA GLY A 17 -3.69 -6.21 12.73
C GLY A 17 -2.46 -5.64 13.44
N TYR A 18 -1.35 -5.50 12.72
CA TYR A 18 -0.15 -4.84 13.22
C TYR A 18 -0.42 -3.36 13.57
N HIS A 19 -1.06 -2.61 12.68
CA HIS A 19 -1.42 -1.21 12.95
C HIS A 19 -2.30 -1.07 14.21
N LEU A 20 -3.30 -1.93 14.36
CA LEU A 20 -4.16 -1.94 15.56
C LEU A 20 -3.35 -2.23 16.83
N ALA A 21 -2.41 -3.17 16.80
CA ALA A 21 -1.55 -3.47 17.93
C ALA A 21 -0.70 -2.25 18.34
N LEU A 22 -0.08 -1.56 17.38
CA LEU A 22 0.68 -0.32 17.65
C LEU A 22 -0.20 0.74 18.31
N ARG A 23 -1.43 0.93 17.81
CA ARG A 23 -2.39 1.89 18.37
C ARG A 23 -2.77 1.56 19.82
N VAL A 24 -3.01 0.29 20.13
CA VAL A 24 -3.32 -0.16 21.51
C VAL A 24 -2.14 0.09 22.44
N HIS A 25 -0.91 -0.06 21.96
CA HIS A 25 0.30 0.19 22.73
C HIS A 25 0.77 1.66 22.73
N GLY A 26 0.01 2.58 22.13
CA GLY A 26 0.33 4.00 22.09
C GLY A 26 1.55 4.35 21.23
N VAL A 27 1.96 3.47 20.32
CA VAL A 27 3.08 3.70 19.41
C VAL A 27 2.58 4.53 18.23
N ASN A 28 3.16 5.71 18.04
CA ASN A 28 2.85 6.60 16.92
C ASN A 28 3.75 6.32 15.73
N GLU A 29 3.41 5.27 14.97
CA GLU A 29 4.06 4.93 13.72
C GLU A 29 3.17 5.31 12.54
N ARG A 30 3.78 5.82 11.47
CA ARG A 30 3.07 6.12 10.23
C ARG A 30 2.60 4.81 9.59
N PHE A 31 1.33 4.76 9.22
CA PHE A 31 0.74 3.59 8.57
C PHE A 31 0.15 3.97 7.21
N ASP A 32 0.79 3.52 6.14
CA ASP A 32 0.42 3.90 4.78
C ASP A 32 -0.60 2.96 4.11
N PHE A 33 -0.84 1.80 4.73
CA PHE A 33 -1.55 0.66 4.12
C PHE A 33 -2.98 0.47 4.61
N ASP A 34 -3.62 1.52 5.13
CA ASP A 34 -5.05 1.46 5.39
C ASP A 34 -5.78 1.03 4.11
N PRO A 35 -6.63 -0.03 4.16
CA PRO A 35 -7.14 -0.68 2.96
C PRO A 35 -7.83 0.26 1.97
N ALA A 36 -8.61 1.23 2.46
CA ALA A 36 -9.45 2.08 1.61
C ALA A 36 -8.97 3.53 1.56
N THR A 37 -8.36 4.02 2.63
CA THR A 37 -8.07 5.45 2.82
C THR A 37 -6.58 5.76 2.98
N GLY A 38 -5.73 4.74 3.02
CA GLY A 38 -4.29 4.92 3.17
C GLY A 38 -3.66 5.61 1.95
N PRO A 39 -2.50 6.29 2.11
CA PRO A 39 -1.73 6.86 1.02
C PRO A 39 -1.55 5.95 -0.20
N PHE A 40 -1.29 4.65 0.03
CA PHE A 40 -1.18 3.67 -1.06
C PHE A 40 -2.51 3.46 -1.79
N ALA A 41 -3.62 3.30 -1.06
CA ALA A 41 -4.96 3.14 -1.63
C ALA A 41 -5.40 4.39 -2.41
N GLN A 42 -5.13 5.58 -1.87
CA GLN A 42 -5.43 6.84 -2.55
C GLN A 42 -4.63 6.99 -3.84
N TRP A 43 -3.34 6.64 -3.82
CA TRP A 43 -2.52 6.64 -5.03
C TRP A 43 -3.06 5.67 -6.08
N LEU A 44 -3.45 4.44 -5.70
CA LEU A 44 -4.08 3.48 -6.62
C LEU A 44 -5.37 4.03 -7.23
N GLY A 45 -6.26 4.60 -6.41
CA GLY A 45 -7.50 5.20 -6.89
C GLY A 45 -7.27 6.33 -7.89
N ARG A 46 -6.26 7.19 -7.64
CA ARG A 46 -5.91 8.29 -8.57
C ARG A 46 -5.25 7.80 -9.85
N THR A 47 -4.32 6.86 -9.77
CA THR A 47 -3.50 6.43 -10.92
C THR A 47 -4.18 5.41 -11.82
N ARG A 48 -5.02 4.54 -11.25
CA ARG A 48 -5.72 3.47 -11.97
C ARG A 48 -7.20 3.74 -12.19
N GLY A 49 -7.77 4.71 -11.49
CA GLY A 49 -9.22 4.94 -11.50
C GLY A 49 -10.02 3.83 -10.80
N TRP A 50 -9.37 2.96 -10.02
CA TRP A 50 -10.02 1.86 -9.31
C TRP A 50 -10.76 2.37 -8.07
N SER A 51 -11.95 1.82 -7.81
CA SER A 51 -12.71 2.13 -6.60
C SER A 51 -12.07 1.48 -5.37
N MET A 52 -11.65 2.27 -4.39
CA MET A 52 -11.09 1.76 -3.11
C MET A 52 -12.16 1.33 -2.10
N SER A 53 -13.44 1.25 -2.49
CA SER A 53 -14.55 0.91 -1.57
C SER A 53 -14.38 -0.44 -0.87
N CYS A 54 -13.76 -1.41 -1.54
CA CYS A 54 -13.45 -2.74 -0.98
C CYS A 54 -11.97 -2.87 -0.53
N GLY A 55 -11.20 -1.80 -0.69
CA GLY A 55 -9.78 -1.72 -0.35
C GLY A 55 -8.83 -2.33 -1.39
N TRP A 56 -7.57 -1.93 -1.32
CA TRP A 56 -6.55 -2.23 -2.33
C TRP A 56 -6.36 -3.74 -2.59
N ALA A 57 -6.52 -4.59 -1.58
CA ALA A 57 -6.33 -6.04 -1.75
C ALA A 57 -7.37 -6.64 -2.70
N THR A 58 -8.65 -6.30 -2.52
CA THR A 58 -9.74 -6.80 -3.38
C THR A 58 -9.60 -6.31 -4.80
N VAL A 59 -9.32 -5.01 -5.00
CA VAL A 59 -9.23 -4.49 -6.38
C VAL A 59 -8.03 -5.07 -7.12
N ILE A 60 -6.91 -5.33 -6.44
CA ILE A 60 -5.75 -5.95 -7.09
C ILE A 60 -6.08 -7.39 -7.45
N GLU A 61 -6.72 -8.17 -6.57
CA GLU A 61 -7.17 -9.53 -6.89
C GLU A 61 -8.13 -9.55 -8.09
N GLU A 62 -9.03 -8.56 -8.21
CA GLU A 62 -9.96 -8.42 -9.35
C GLU A 62 -9.27 -8.01 -10.66
N ASN A 63 -8.15 -7.28 -10.60
CA ASN A 63 -7.47 -6.72 -11.77
C ASN A 63 -6.15 -7.44 -12.13
N ALA A 64 -5.71 -8.44 -11.34
CA ALA A 64 -4.43 -9.12 -11.55
C ALA A 64 -4.41 -10.03 -12.81
N GLY A 65 -5.59 -10.44 -13.30
CA GLY A 65 -5.70 -11.34 -14.45
C GLY A 65 -5.05 -12.69 -14.15
N GLU A 66 -4.07 -13.09 -14.97
CA GLU A 66 -3.32 -14.34 -14.80
C GLU A 66 -2.08 -14.20 -13.90
N ILE A 67 -1.69 -12.97 -13.56
CA ILE A 67 -0.53 -12.70 -12.70
C ILE A 67 -0.91 -12.99 -11.25
N PRO A 68 -0.05 -13.63 -10.44
CA PRO A 68 -0.30 -13.78 -9.02
C PRO A 68 -0.56 -12.41 -8.35
N PRO A 69 -1.69 -12.20 -7.63
CA PRO A 69 -2.04 -10.89 -7.06
C PRO A 69 -0.96 -10.29 -6.14
N LEU A 70 -0.16 -11.14 -5.50
CA LEU A 70 0.95 -10.71 -4.68
C LEU A 70 2.10 -10.09 -5.48
N GLU A 71 2.36 -10.59 -6.69
CA GLU A 71 3.36 -10.01 -7.60
C GLU A 71 2.89 -8.63 -8.08
N VAL A 72 1.63 -8.53 -8.52
CA VAL A 72 1.01 -7.27 -8.91
C VAL A 72 1.07 -6.24 -7.77
N PHE A 73 0.83 -6.66 -6.53
CA PHE A 73 0.97 -5.78 -5.37
C PHE A 73 2.38 -5.21 -5.22
N PHE A 74 3.42 -6.04 -5.37
CA PHE A 74 4.80 -5.57 -5.22
C PHE A 74 5.23 -4.65 -6.37
N GLU A 75 4.79 -4.92 -7.60
CA GLU A 75 5.01 -4.01 -8.74
C GLU A 75 4.36 -2.64 -8.47
N LEU A 76 3.09 -2.63 -8.05
CA LEU A 76 2.38 -1.41 -7.68
C LEU A 76 3.03 -0.68 -6.50
N LEU A 77 3.56 -1.42 -5.54
CA LEU A 77 4.28 -0.86 -4.39
C LEU A 77 5.55 -0.14 -4.82
N ASP A 78 6.32 -0.73 -5.73
CA ASP A 78 7.56 -0.15 -6.23
C ASP A 78 7.28 1.09 -7.10
N GLU A 79 6.24 1.06 -7.92
CA GLU A 79 5.77 2.24 -8.66
C GLU A 79 5.34 3.37 -7.71
N TRP A 80 4.56 3.06 -6.67
CA TRP A 80 4.14 4.05 -5.68
C TRP A 80 5.35 4.68 -4.99
N ARG A 81 6.32 3.87 -4.55
CA ARG A 81 7.56 4.36 -3.94
C ARG A 81 8.33 5.28 -4.88
N ALA A 82 8.45 4.92 -6.16
CA ALA A 82 9.10 5.75 -7.15
C ALA A 82 8.37 7.11 -7.32
N SER A 83 7.03 7.11 -7.31
CA SER A 83 6.25 8.34 -7.38
C SER A 83 6.43 9.26 -6.17
N VAL A 84 6.52 8.69 -4.96
CA VAL A 84 6.75 9.46 -3.72
C VAL A 84 8.16 10.05 -3.67
N VAL A 85 9.15 9.39 -4.25
CA VAL A 85 10.51 9.93 -4.38
C VAL A 85 10.54 11.07 -5.41
N ALA A 86 9.84 10.91 -6.54
CA ALA A 86 9.76 11.95 -7.57
C ALA A 86 9.03 13.22 -7.10
N GLU A 87 8.08 13.10 -6.18
CA GLU A 87 7.33 14.22 -5.60
C GLU A 87 8.07 14.93 -4.44
N GLN A 88 9.18 14.39 -3.94
CA GLN A 88 10.00 15.07 -2.94
C GLN A 88 10.84 16.16 -3.64
N PRO A 89 10.64 17.45 -3.33
CA PRO A 89 11.54 18.48 -3.82
C PRO A 89 12.93 18.21 -3.22
N ALA A 90 13.97 18.26 -4.06
CA ALA A 90 15.35 18.22 -3.63
C ALA A 90 15.54 19.24 -2.50
N VAL A 91 15.63 18.76 -1.25
CA VAL A 91 15.85 19.63 -0.10
C VAL A 91 17.25 20.20 -0.26
N ALA A 92 17.29 21.51 -0.47
CA ALA A 92 18.41 22.44 -0.48
C ALA A 92 19.80 21.87 -0.11
N GLU A 93 20.55 21.45 -1.11
CA GLU A 93 22.01 21.67 -1.15
C GLU A 93 22.25 23.14 -1.56
N ALA A 94 21.88 24.07 -0.69
CA ALA A 94 22.24 25.48 -0.81
C ALA A 94 22.66 25.96 0.56
N GLY A 95 23.98 26.14 0.71
CA GLY A 95 24.61 26.43 1.98
C GLY A 95 24.21 27.75 2.62
N SER A 96 24.45 27.82 3.92
CA SER A 96 25.11 28.93 4.62
C SER A 96 25.60 28.42 5.97
#